data_AF-A0A7X6ZJW2-F1
#
_entry.id   AF-A0A7X6ZJW2-F1
#
_cell.length_a   1.000
_cell.length_b   1.000
_cell.length_c   1.000
_cell.angle_alpha   90.00
_cell.angle_beta   90.00
_cell.angle_gamma   90.00
#
_symmetry.space_group_name_H-M   'P 1'
#
loop_
_entity.id
_entity.type
_entity.pdbx_description
1 polymer ?
#
loop_
_entity_poly.entity_id
_entity_poly.type
_entity_poly.pdbx_seq_one_letter_code
_entity_poly.pdbx_strand_id
1 'polypeptide(L)'
;MKNCKLYLALAFIIVLLGCNDKAKSDDFSGYWRDSTGMALFQVKAESSENWTLSSSLGSLTGKKIGNSIRGTTDLQDSFAMEVSGNTAVYSVLGVTIDYFRITKDEYDSLTNELQSSTAPPKIVNTP
;
A
#
# COMPACT_ATOMS: atom_id res chain seq x y z
N MET A 1 5.41 31.66 -60.58
CA MET A 1 6.64 31.91 -59.81
C MET A 1 6.27 32.01 -58.34
N LYS A 2 7.11 31.38 -57.50
CA LYS A 2 7.02 31.25 -56.04
C LYS A 2 6.57 32.51 -55.32
N ASN A 3 5.89 32.36 -54.18
CA ASN A 3 6.37 32.82 -52.87
C ASN A 3 5.45 32.30 -51.74
N CYS A 4 5.91 31.25 -51.05
CA CYS A 4 5.45 30.89 -49.72
C CYS A 4 5.74 32.03 -48.75
N LYS A 5 4.77 32.42 -47.91
CA LYS A 5 5.06 32.96 -46.58
C LYS A 5 4.15 32.31 -45.55
N LEU A 6 4.79 31.38 -44.84
CA LEU A 6 4.46 30.85 -43.55
C LEU A 6 4.23 32.02 -42.56
N TYR A 7 3.05 32.11 -41.95
CA TYR A 7 2.89 32.76 -40.66
C TYR A 7 2.23 31.77 -39.70
N LEU A 8 3.14 31.14 -38.97
CA LEU A 8 2.97 30.39 -37.75
C LEU A 8 2.40 31.30 -36.64
N ALA A 9 1.73 30.67 -35.69
CA ALA A 9 1.40 31.13 -34.35
C ALA A 9 0.08 31.93 -34.17
N LEU A 10 -1.00 31.19 -33.93
CA LEU A 10 -1.95 31.59 -32.90
C LEU A 10 -1.89 30.54 -31.78
N ALA A 11 -1.17 30.92 -30.72
CA ALA A 11 -1.05 30.16 -29.50
C ALA A 11 -2.41 30.07 -28.80
N PHE A 12 -3.07 28.90 -28.91
CA PHE A 12 -4.14 28.55 -27.99
C PHE A 12 -3.48 27.96 -26.74
N ILE A 13 -3.20 28.82 -25.76
CA ILE A 13 -2.88 28.40 -24.40
C ILE A 13 -4.17 27.80 -23.85
N ILE A 14 -4.33 26.48 -24.02
CA ILE A 14 -5.26 25.73 -23.17
C ILE A 14 -4.61 25.72 -21.79
N VAL A 15 -5.15 26.60 -20.95
CA VAL A 15 -4.93 26.63 -19.51
C VAL A 15 -5.31 25.26 -18.96
N LEU A 16 -4.31 24.38 -18.80
CA LEU A 16 -4.42 23.17 -17.98
C LEU A 16 -4.37 23.58 -16.49
N LEU A 17 -5.38 24.32 -16.05
CA LEU A 17 -5.76 24.40 -14.64
C LEU A 17 -6.97 23.48 -14.46
N GLY A 18 -6.73 22.25 -14.01
CA GLY A 18 -7.82 21.36 -13.59
C GLY A 18 -7.57 19.88 -13.80
N CYS A 19 -6.61 19.31 -13.07
CA CYS A 19 -6.91 18.22 -12.13
C CYS A 19 -5.62 17.90 -11.39
N ASN A 20 -5.42 18.59 -10.28
CA ASN A 20 -4.53 18.10 -9.23
C ASN A 20 -5.30 16.99 -8.49
N ASP A 21 -5.77 15.97 -9.23
CA ASP A 21 -6.06 14.70 -8.61
C ASP A 21 -4.70 14.24 -8.14
N LYS A 22 -4.49 14.26 -6.83
CA LYS A 22 -3.57 13.29 -6.24
C LYS A 22 -4.09 11.97 -6.75
N ALA A 23 -3.51 11.47 -7.84
CA ALA A 23 -3.92 10.23 -8.45
C ALA A 23 -3.94 9.23 -7.29
N LYS A 24 -5.15 8.81 -6.89
CA LYS A 24 -5.29 7.75 -5.90
C LYS A 24 -4.53 6.61 -6.53
N SER A 25 -3.37 6.31 -5.93
CA SER A 25 -2.44 5.34 -6.48
C SER A 25 -3.17 4.00 -6.47
N ASP A 26 -3.57 3.55 -7.66
CA ASP A 26 -4.10 2.20 -7.90
C ASP A 26 -3.07 1.10 -7.56
N ASP A 27 -1.83 1.50 -7.30
CA ASP A 27 -0.80 0.62 -6.81
C ASP A 27 -0.95 0.44 -5.29
N PHE A 28 -1.67 -0.60 -4.90
CA PHE A 28 -1.74 -1.07 -3.52
C PHE A 28 -0.44 -1.76 -3.08
N SER A 29 0.42 -2.15 -4.03
CA SER A 29 1.60 -2.96 -3.76
C SER A 29 2.59 -2.21 -2.87
N GLY A 30 3.26 -2.95 -2.00
CA GLY A 30 4.32 -2.40 -1.17
C GLY A 30 4.26 -2.92 0.25
N TYR A 31 4.87 -2.14 1.13
CA TYR A 31 5.07 -2.49 2.53
C TYR A 31 4.47 -1.42 3.40
N TRP A 32 3.79 -1.83 4.45
CA TRP A 32 2.95 -0.97 5.26
C TRP A 32 3.22 -1.24 6.73
N ARG A 33 3.28 -0.17 7.51
CA ARG A 33 3.45 -0.21 8.96
C ARG A 33 2.40 0.64 9.63
N ASP A 34 1.81 0.14 10.71
CA ASP A 34 0.90 0.92 11.52
C ASP A 34 1.62 2.03 12.31
N SER A 35 0.87 2.88 13.00
CA SER A 35 1.47 3.96 13.80
C SER A 35 2.30 3.45 14.99
N THR A 36 2.03 2.23 15.50
CA THR A 36 2.76 1.66 16.64
C THR A 36 4.03 0.94 16.24
N GLY A 37 4.17 0.56 14.97
CA GLY A 37 5.27 -0.24 14.47
C GLY A 37 5.14 -1.74 14.77
N MET A 38 4.05 -2.16 15.41
CA MET A 38 3.81 -3.54 15.82
C MET A 38 3.07 -4.36 14.76
N ALA A 39 2.44 -3.71 13.78
CA ALA A 39 1.75 -4.38 12.69
C ALA A 39 2.37 -4.01 11.34
N LEU A 40 2.80 -5.04 10.62
CA LEU A 40 3.41 -4.93 9.29
C LEU A 40 2.61 -5.73 8.27
N PHE A 41 2.40 -5.15 7.09
CA PHE A 41 1.82 -5.84 5.95
C PHE A 41 2.69 -5.67 4.69
N GLN A 42 2.79 -6.75 3.92
CA GLN A 42 3.18 -6.71 2.52
C GLN A 42 1.94 -6.89 1.66
N VAL A 43 1.75 -6.02 0.68
CA VAL A 43 0.67 -6.12 -0.31
C VAL A 43 1.27 -6.45 -1.66
N LYS A 44 0.74 -7.48 -2.31
CA LYS A 44 1.16 -7.96 -3.63
C LYS A 44 -0.05 -8.19 -4.53
N ALA A 45 0.09 -7.83 -5.81
CA ALA A 45 -0.86 -8.22 -6.83
C ALA A 45 -0.59 -9.68 -7.25
N GLU A 46 -1.62 -10.51 -7.26
CA GLU A 46 -1.60 -11.83 -7.90
C GLU A 46 -2.12 -11.73 -9.34
N SER A 47 -3.04 -10.80 -9.59
CA SER A 47 -3.54 -10.42 -10.91
C SER A 47 -4.03 -8.97 -10.89
N SER A 48 -4.66 -8.49 -11.97
CA SER A 48 -5.30 -7.17 -12.01
C SER A 48 -6.42 -7.00 -10.96
N GLU A 49 -7.04 -8.11 -10.54
CA GLU A 49 -8.18 -8.10 -9.63
C GLU A 49 -7.88 -8.74 -8.28
N ASN A 50 -6.95 -9.69 -8.20
CA ASN A 50 -6.66 -10.45 -6.99
C ASN A 50 -5.37 -9.96 -6.32
N TRP A 51 -5.42 -9.82 -5.00
CA TRP A 51 -4.37 -9.24 -4.18
C TRP A 51 -4.15 -10.06 -2.92
N THR A 52 -2.91 -10.12 -2.47
CA THR A 52 -2.50 -10.78 -1.23
C THR A 52 -1.99 -9.74 -0.24
N LEU A 53 -2.50 -9.79 0.99
CA LEU A 53 -2.03 -9.04 2.16
C LEU A 53 -1.34 -10.03 3.10
N SER A 54 -0.02 -9.98 3.21
CA SER A 54 0.77 -10.87 4.07
C SER A 54 1.29 -10.14 5.30
N SER A 55 1.17 -10.77 6.47
CA SER A 55 1.75 -10.33 7.74
C SER A 55 2.47 -11.49 8.44
N SER A 56 3.08 -11.22 9.60
CA SER A 56 3.61 -12.26 10.49
C SER A 56 2.53 -13.23 11.00
N LEU A 57 1.26 -12.83 11.02
CA LEU A 57 0.14 -13.65 11.50
C LEU A 57 -0.48 -14.53 10.40
N GLY A 58 -0.07 -14.35 9.14
CA GLY A 58 -0.64 -15.07 7.99
C GLY A 58 -0.92 -14.15 6.81
N SER A 59 -1.52 -14.72 5.76
CA SER A 59 -1.87 -14.00 4.54
C SER A 59 -3.37 -14.05 4.28
N LEU A 60 -3.92 -12.92 3.83
CA LEU A 60 -5.30 -12.79 3.39
C LEU A 60 -5.30 -12.53 1.88
N THR A 61 -6.28 -13.10 1.19
CA THR A 61 -6.53 -12.78 -0.22
C THR A 61 -7.77 -11.91 -0.35
N GLY A 62 -7.71 -10.93 -1.25
CA GLY A 62 -8.79 -9.99 -1.49
C GLY A 62 -8.88 -9.60 -2.95
N LYS A 63 -9.98 -8.92 -3.29
CA LYS A 63 -10.25 -8.41 -4.62
C LYS A 63 -10.24 -6.90 -4.65
N LYS A 64 -9.74 -6.33 -5.74
CA LYS A 64 -9.88 -4.89 -6.00
C LYS A 64 -11.35 -4.55 -6.24
N ILE A 65 -11.90 -3.67 -5.42
CA ILE A 65 -13.23 -3.08 -5.58
C ILE A 65 -13.07 -1.56 -5.45
N GLY A 66 -13.17 -0.86 -6.58
CA GLY A 66 -12.86 0.57 -6.65
C GLY A 66 -11.42 0.84 -6.22
N ASN A 67 -11.24 1.70 -5.21
CA ASN A 67 -9.94 2.07 -4.65
C ASN A 67 -9.61 1.30 -3.35
N SER A 68 -10.11 0.07 -3.23
CA SER A 68 -9.94 -0.75 -2.05
C SER A 68 -9.69 -2.22 -2.40
N ILE A 69 -8.91 -2.91 -1.57
CA ILE A 69 -8.85 -4.37 -1.57
C ILE A 69 -9.86 -4.86 -0.53
N ARG A 70 -10.76 -5.76 -0.91
CA ARG A 70 -11.81 -6.29 -0.03
C ARG A 70 -11.84 -7.81 -0.07
N GLY A 71 -12.13 -8.43 1.05
CA GLY A 71 -12.24 -9.88 1.15
C GLY A 71 -12.88 -10.32 2.44
N THR A 72 -12.77 -11.62 2.72
CA THR A 72 -13.21 -12.25 3.96
C THR A 72 -12.05 -12.99 4.60
N THR A 73 -11.95 -12.94 5.92
CA THR A 73 -11.01 -13.77 6.69
C THR A 73 -11.51 -15.22 6.74
N ASP A 74 -10.67 -16.13 7.24
CA ASP A 74 -11.06 -17.53 7.47
C ASP A 74 -12.21 -17.66 8.49
N LEU A 75 -12.41 -16.64 9.34
CA LEU A 75 -13.52 -16.55 10.29
C LEU A 75 -14.80 -15.95 9.67
N GLN A 76 -14.80 -15.74 8.35
CA GLN A 76 -15.89 -15.11 7.58
C GLN A 76 -16.13 -13.63 7.89
N ASP A 77 -15.16 -12.95 8.50
CA ASP A 77 -15.25 -11.51 8.74
C ASP A 77 -14.83 -10.74 7.50
N SER A 78 -15.61 -9.73 7.13
CA SER A 78 -15.23 -8.84 6.03
C SER A 78 -14.05 -7.95 6.44
N PHE A 79 -13.07 -7.83 5.54
CA PHE A 79 -12.00 -6.83 5.66
C PHE A 79 -11.96 -5.91 4.43
N ALA A 80 -11.42 -4.72 4.63
CA ALA A 80 -11.13 -3.77 3.57
C ALA A 80 -9.80 -3.04 3.82
N MET A 81 -9.03 -2.81 2.78
CA MET A 81 -7.86 -1.94 2.78
C MET A 81 -8.03 -0.85 1.73
N GLU A 82 -8.01 0.41 2.15
CA GLU A 82 -8.12 1.57 1.27
C GLU A 82 -6.81 2.32 1.23
N VAL A 83 -6.24 2.51 0.03
CA VAL A 83 -4.93 3.17 -0.14
C VAL A 83 -5.12 4.60 -0.65
N SER A 84 -4.43 5.55 -0.02
CA SER A 84 -4.41 6.96 -0.41
C SER A 84 -2.97 7.46 -0.47
N GLY A 85 -2.27 7.11 -1.55
CA GLY A 85 -0.86 7.44 -1.73
C GLY A 85 0.02 6.65 -0.77
N ASN A 86 0.68 7.35 0.17
CA ASN A 86 1.57 6.74 1.15
C ASN A 86 0.87 6.38 2.47
N THR A 87 -0.44 6.52 2.55
CA THR A 87 -1.24 6.05 3.70
C THR A 87 -2.23 4.99 3.26
N ALA A 88 -2.61 4.11 4.17
CA ALA A 88 -3.68 3.17 3.98
C ALA A 88 -4.52 3.02 5.25
N VAL A 89 -5.79 2.69 5.07
CA VAL A 89 -6.70 2.37 6.17
C VAL A 89 -7.11 0.92 6.03
N TYR A 90 -6.81 0.10 7.02
CA TYR A 90 -7.26 -1.28 7.10
C TYR A 90 -8.42 -1.38 8.08
N SER A 91 -9.52 -2.01 7.68
CA SER A 91 -10.69 -2.21 8.51
C SER A 91 -11.08 -3.68 8.54
N VAL A 92 -11.27 -4.24 9.73
CA VAL A 92 -11.77 -5.61 9.97
C VAL A 92 -12.58 -5.61 11.25
N LEU A 93 -13.73 -6.30 11.30
CA LEU A 93 -14.56 -6.40 12.51
C LEU A 93 -14.96 -5.04 13.14
N GLY A 94 -15.06 -3.98 12.34
CA GLY A 94 -15.33 -2.62 12.83
C GLY A 94 -14.14 -1.93 13.52
N VAL A 95 -12.98 -2.59 13.58
CA VAL A 95 -11.70 -1.98 13.99
C VAL A 95 -11.04 -1.39 12.76
N THR A 96 -10.60 -0.14 12.88
CA THR A 96 -9.88 0.58 11.83
C THR A 96 -8.47 0.90 12.30
N ILE A 97 -7.49 0.62 11.45
CA ILE A 97 -6.07 0.78 11.73
C ILE A 97 -5.44 1.56 10.57
N ASP A 98 -4.76 2.65 10.90
CA ASP A 98 -4.02 3.46 9.94
C ASP A 98 -2.61 2.90 9.71
N TYR A 99 -2.22 2.88 8.44
CA TYR A 99 -0.93 2.43 7.97
C TYR A 99 -0.23 3.50 7.14
N PHE A 100 1.10 3.48 7.20
CA PHE A 100 1.99 4.27 6.38
C PHE A 100 2.85 3.36 5.52
N ARG A 101 3.08 3.77 4.29
CA ARG A 101 3.96 3.06 3.36
C ARG A 101 5.40 3.19 3.83
N ILE A 102 6.12 2.07 3.86
CA ILE A 102 7.54 1.98 4.22
C ILE A 102 8.34 1.32 3.09
N THR A 103 9.67 1.40 3.17
CA THR A 103 10.54 0.71 2.22
C THR A 103 10.64 -0.78 2.54
N LYS A 104 11.13 -1.57 1.58
CA LYS A 104 11.41 -2.99 1.82
C LYS A 104 12.46 -3.17 2.93
N ASP A 105 13.51 -2.38 2.93
CA ASP A 105 14.59 -2.48 3.91
C ASP A 105 14.09 -2.20 5.33
N GLU A 106 13.23 -1.18 5.48
CA GLU A 106 12.57 -0.88 6.75
C GLU A 106 11.65 -2.03 7.18
N TYR A 107 10.87 -2.59 6.25
CA TYR A 107 9.99 -3.73 6.52
C TYR A 107 10.77 -4.96 7.00
N ASP A 108 11.86 -5.31 6.31
CA ASP A 108 12.71 -6.45 6.66
C ASP A 108 13.35 -6.23 8.04
N SER A 109 13.86 -5.03 8.31
CA SER A 109 14.47 -4.66 9.60
C SER A 109 13.48 -4.82 10.75
N LEU A 110 12.28 -4.25 10.62
CA LEU A 110 11.24 -4.32 11.66
C LEU A 110 10.72 -5.74 11.85
N THR A 111 10.58 -6.51 10.76
CA THR A 111 10.18 -7.92 10.85
C THR A 111 11.19 -8.73 11.67
N ASN A 112 12.49 -8.52 11.43
CA ASN A 112 13.56 -9.20 12.17
C ASN A 112 13.59 -8.78 13.65
N GLU A 113 13.34 -7.50 13.95
CA GLU A 113 13.26 -6.97 15.31
C GLU A 113 12.11 -7.60 16.09
N LEU A 114 10.91 -7.62 15.51
CA LEU A 114 9.72 -8.24 16.11
C LEU A 114 9.95 -9.74 16.38
N GLN A 115 10.57 -10.47 15.45
CA GLN A 115 10.91 -11.87 15.66
C GLN A 115 11.93 -12.07 16.79
N SER A 116 12.97 -11.23 16.83
CA SER A 116 14.02 -11.31 17.85
C SER A 116 13.52 -10.95 19.25
N SER A 117 12.58 -10.01 19.36
CA SER A 117 11.95 -9.62 20.63
C SER A 117 11.07 -10.73 21.22
N THR A 118 10.46 -11.56 20.37
CA THR A 118 9.65 -12.72 20.79
C THR A 118 10.46 -13.98 21.09
N ALA A 119 11.77 -13.98 20.83
CA ALA A 119 12.62 -15.11 21.17
C ALA A 119 12.73 -15.22 22.71
N PRO A 120 12.52 -16.43 23.29
CA PRO A 120 12.75 -16.62 24.72
C PRO A 120 14.19 -16.22 25.05
N PRO A 121 14.44 -15.60 26.22
CA PRO A 121 15.78 -15.17 26.60
C PRO A 121 16.72 -16.36 26.48
N LYS A 122 17.83 -16.20 25.75
CA LYS A 122 18.88 -17.21 25.72
C LYS A 122 19.34 -17.40 27.17
N ILE A 123 19.05 -18.56 27.75
CA ILE A 123 19.66 -18.97 29.00
C ILE A 123 21.14 -19.17 28.68
N VAL A 124 21.93 -18.15 28.94
CA VAL A 124 23.39 -18.26 28.92
C VAL A 124 23.74 -18.97 30.22
N ASN A 125 23.92 -20.29 30.14
CA ASN A 125 24.62 -21.01 31.19
C ASN A 125 26.05 -20.45 31.22
N THR A 126 26.27 -19.55 32.18
CA THR A 126 27.59 -19.05 32.56
C THR A 126 28.10 -20.07 33.59
N PRO A 127 29.37 -20.49 33.50
CA PRO A 127 29.82 -21.88 33.69
C PRO A 127 29.60 -22.49 35.08
#